data_AF-A0A7C5MIQ4-F1
#
_entry.id   AF-A0A7C5MIQ4-F1
#
_cell.length_a   1.000
_cell.length_b   1.000
_cell.length_c   1.000
_cell.angle_alpha   90.00
_cell.angle_beta   90.00
_cell.angle_gamma   90.00
#
_symmetry.space_group_name_H-M   'P 1'
#
loop_
_entity.id
_entity.type
_entity.pdbx_description
1 polymer ?
#
loop_
_entity_poly.entity_id
_entity_poly.type
_entity_poly.pdbx_seq_one_letter_code
_entity_poly.pdbx_strand_id
1 'polypeptide(L)'
;MRALVLCMALMAQACAGGGVRYGPAEEAMEAGDYERAERLYAELLAQRPDDKKASSGLGRARTAWLEKGVLNVTLHRAAQRDDEAMEALAMLVRKEREWKLPPPPGQDREAQAVLTTLARRVDELQRERRFIKAQALLEQAREAFIAEEDLERIAFRLKSVVAAGAEHCEMLWLAASVRTPFFARFVKAYCRYFGVTKEVPAELADKLALEMVGSVSTRVGVGGLEAFEAAGLAAALKRAVESSPWYAPGGRKAVTVEAGGG
;
A
#
# COMPACT_ATOMS: atom_id res chain seq x y z
N MET A 1 48.10 51.10 -46.59
CA MET A 1 46.75 50.52 -46.78
C MET A 1 46.77 49.05 -46.35
N ARG A 2 45.74 48.61 -45.61
CA ARG A 2 45.42 47.21 -45.25
C ARG A 2 46.24 46.53 -44.13
N ALA A 3 45.93 46.82 -42.87
CA ALA A 3 46.17 45.91 -41.73
C ALA A 3 45.54 46.46 -40.42
N LEU A 4 44.23 46.70 -40.36
CA LEU A 4 43.59 47.16 -39.10
C LEU A 4 42.05 47.09 -39.11
N VAL A 5 41.45 45.93 -39.44
CA VAL A 5 39.97 45.76 -39.37
C VAL A 5 39.53 44.39 -38.81
N LEU A 6 40.43 43.56 -38.27
CA LEU A 6 40.12 42.14 -37.98
C LEU A 6 39.98 41.74 -36.50
N CYS A 7 39.72 42.66 -35.56
CA CYS A 7 39.68 42.35 -34.12
C CYS A 7 38.34 42.64 -33.38
N MET A 8 37.30 43.14 -34.05
CA MET A 8 36.05 43.57 -33.36
C MET A 8 34.82 42.67 -33.53
N ALA A 9 34.93 41.50 -34.17
CA ALA A 9 33.77 40.66 -34.47
C ALA A 9 33.58 39.42 -33.57
N LEU A 10 34.42 39.20 -32.55
CA LEU A 10 34.44 37.94 -31.78
C LEU A 10 33.93 38.03 -30.33
N MET A 11 33.40 39.19 -29.89
CA MET A 11 32.91 39.37 -28.51
C MET A 11 31.38 39.28 -28.35
N ALA A 12 30.61 39.04 -29.42
CA ALA A 12 29.14 39.15 -29.38
C ALA A 12 28.36 37.83 -29.16
N GLN A 13 29.03 36.68 -28.98
CA GLN A 13 28.32 35.37 -28.91
C GLN A 13 28.21 34.74 -27.51
N ALA A 14 28.64 35.41 -26.43
CA ALA A 14 28.75 34.77 -25.11
C ALA A 14 27.59 35.02 -24.13
N CYS A 15 26.61 35.89 -24.41
CA CYS A 15 25.64 36.33 -23.39
C CYS A 15 24.18 35.89 -23.58
N ALA A 16 23.82 35.13 -24.62
CA ALA A 16 22.43 34.72 -24.88
C ALA A 16 22.07 33.27 -24.50
N GLY A 17 23.02 32.45 -24.05
CA GLY A 17 22.84 31.00 -23.93
C GLY A 17 22.39 30.45 -22.57
N GLY A 18 22.29 31.29 -21.53
CA GLY A 18 22.06 30.81 -20.15
C GLY A 18 20.60 30.57 -19.76
N GLY A 19 19.64 31.21 -20.44
CA GLY A 19 18.21 31.20 -20.05
C GLY A 19 17.42 30.00 -20.57
N VAL A 20 17.69 29.56 -21.80
CA VAL A 20 16.85 28.55 -22.49
C VAL A 20 16.85 27.19 -21.78
N ARG A 21 17.96 26.83 -21.11
CA ARG A 21 18.12 25.50 -20.51
C ARG A 21 17.20 25.25 -19.31
N TYR A 22 16.85 26.30 -18.55
CA TYR A 22 16.03 26.18 -17.33
C TYR A 22 14.57 26.59 -17.57
N GLY A 23 14.27 27.23 -18.69
CA GLY A 23 12.93 27.76 -19.01
C GLY A 23 11.80 26.77 -18.73
N PRO A 24 11.83 25.53 -19.25
CA PRO A 24 10.75 24.57 -19.00
C PRO A 24 10.55 24.20 -17.52
N ALA A 25 11.63 24.18 -16.73
CA ALA A 25 11.56 23.89 -15.29
C ALA A 25 11.06 25.10 -14.50
N GLU A 26 11.47 26.30 -14.89
CA GLU A 26 10.98 27.57 -14.31
C GLU A 26 9.49 27.78 -14.64
N GLU A 27 9.06 27.52 -15.87
CA GLU A 27 7.64 27.54 -16.28
C GLU A 27 6.79 26.55 -15.47
N ALA A 28 7.29 25.33 -15.24
CA ALA A 28 6.60 24.35 -14.41
C ALA A 28 6.49 24.79 -12.94
N MET A 29 7.53 25.46 -12.41
CA MET A 29 7.49 26.07 -11.07
C MET A 29 6.42 27.16 -10.99
N GLU A 30 6.37 28.07 -11.96
CA GLU A 30 5.41 29.18 -12.01
C GLU A 30 3.97 28.67 -12.16
N ALA A 31 3.76 27.57 -12.87
CA ALA A 31 2.47 26.92 -13.01
C ALA A 31 2.03 26.11 -11.77
N GLY A 32 2.89 25.96 -10.75
CA GLY A 32 2.61 25.13 -9.59
C GLY A 32 2.65 23.61 -9.86
N ASP A 33 3.24 23.21 -11.00
CA ASP A 33 3.51 21.82 -11.37
C ASP A 33 4.89 21.40 -10.84
N TYR A 34 4.98 21.34 -9.51
CA TYR A 34 6.23 21.10 -8.80
C TYR A 34 6.80 19.70 -9.06
N GLU A 35 5.96 18.72 -9.40
CA GLU A 35 6.42 17.37 -9.77
C GLU A 35 7.15 17.39 -11.11
N ARG A 36 6.59 18.07 -12.12
CA ARG A 36 7.28 18.26 -13.39
C ARG A 36 8.55 19.08 -13.23
N ALA A 37 8.51 20.15 -12.42
CA ALA A 37 9.68 20.96 -12.15
C ALA A 37 10.81 20.14 -11.49
N GLU A 38 10.48 19.33 -10.49
CA GLU A 38 11.43 18.42 -9.81
C GLU A 38 12.11 17.50 -10.81
N ARG A 39 11.33 16.82 -11.66
CA ARG A 39 11.85 15.92 -12.69
C ARG A 39 12.79 16.63 -13.66
N LEU A 40 12.39 17.80 -14.16
CA LEU A 40 13.21 18.57 -15.11
C LEU A 40 14.53 19.04 -14.48
N TYR A 41 14.53 19.52 -13.23
CA TYR A 41 15.77 19.87 -12.55
C TYR A 41 16.65 18.65 -12.24
N ALA A 42 16.05 17.50 -11.91
CA ALA A 42 16.79 16.25 -11.71
C ALA A 42 17.47 15.77 -13.00
N GLU A 43 16.77 15.83 -14.15
CA GLU A 43 17.35 15.52 -15.46
C GLU A 43 18.53 16.44 -15.83
N LEU A 44 18.43 17.74 -15.50
CA LEU A 44 19.52 18.69 -15.70
C LEU A 44 20.77 18.35 -14.86
N LEU A 45 20.58 17.89 -13.62
CA LEU A 45 21.65 17.45 -12.74
C LEU A 45 22.25 16.11 -13.16
N ALA A 46 21.44 15.20 -13.73
CA ALA A 46 21.96 13.95 -14.29
C ALA A 46 22.95 14.22 -15.44
N GLN A 47 22.74 15.29 -16.20
CA GLN A 47 23.65 15.72 -17.26
C GLN A 47 24.85 16.53 -16.73
N ARG A 48 24.65 17.34 -15.69
CA ARG A 48 25.69 18.18 -15.07
C ARG A 48 25.55 18.16 -13.54
N PRO A 49 26.22 17.23 -12.85
CA PRO A 49 26.06 17.06 -11.40
C PRO A 49 26.43 18.31 -10.57
N ASP A 50 27.37 19.12 -11.05
CA ASP A 50 27.85 20.33 -10.35
C ASP A 50 27.05 21.60 -10.68
N ASP A 51 25.91 21.48 -11.37
CA ASP A 51 25.07 22.60 -11.77
C ASP A 51 24.32 23.20 -10.56
N LYS A 52 24.91 24.25 -9.97
CA LYS A 52 24.36 24.95 -8.79
C LYS A 52 22.95 25.50 -9.03
N LYS A 53 22.63 25.96 -10.24
CA LYS A 53 21.29 26.51 -10.53
C LYS A 53 20.26 25.38 -10.58
N ALA A 54 20.59 24.26 -11.23
CA ALA A 54 19.71 23.10 -11.24
C ALA A 54 19.53 22.49 -9.84
N SER A 55 20.59 22.40 -9.04
CA SER A 55 20.53 21.91 -7.65
C SER A 55 19.65 22.80 -6.77
N SER A 56 19.81 24.12 -6.85
CA SER A 56 18.95 25.06 -6.13
C SER A 56 17.49 24.99 -6.60
N GLY A 57 17.27 24.90 -7.91
CA GLY A 57 15.93 24.73 -8.49
C GLY A 57 15.24 23.46 -8.02
N LEU A 58 15.96 22.34 -7.99
CA LEU A 58 15.46 21.06 -7.48
C LEU A 58 15.03 21.17 -6.01
N GLY A 59 15.86 21.80 -5.18
CA GLY A 59 15.53 22.04 -3.77
C GLY A 59 14.23 22.83 -3.62
N ARG A 60 14.07 23.95 -4.35
CA ARG A 60 12.84 24.75 -4.32
C ARG A 60 11.62 23.98 -4.81
N ALA A 61 11.75 23.21 -5.88
CA ALA A 61 10.66 22.40 -6.42
C ALA A 61 10.18 21.37 -5.40
N ARG A 62 11.10 20.66 -4.74
CA ARG A 62 10.77 19.68 -3.69
C ARG A 62 10.12 20.33 -2.48
N THR A 63 10.64 21.45 -1.99
CA THR A 63 10.01 22.20 -0.88
C THR A 63 8.59 22.64 -1.24
N ALA A 64 8.40 23.24 -2.42
CA ALA A 64 7.09 23.69 -2.87
C ALA A 64 6.10 22.52 -3.07
N TRP A 65 6.59 21.36 -3.54
CA TRP A 65 5.80 20.13 -3.63
C TRP A 65 5.32 19.67 -2.26
N LEU A 66 6.21 19.65 -1.25
CA LEU A 66 5.86 19.27 0.12
C LEU A 66 4.84 20.24 0.74
N GLU A 67 5.03 21.55 0.56
CA GLU A 67 4.08 22.58 1.03
C GLU A 67 2.69 22.42 0.38
N LYS A 68 2.64 22.18 -0.92
CA LYS A 68 1.39 21.85 -1.63
C LYS A 68 0.77 20.54 -1.12
N GLY A 69 1.60 19.57 -0.75
CA GLY A 69 1.14 18.33 -0.14
C GLY A 69 0.42 18.55 1.19
N VAL A 70 0.93 19.41 2.07
CA VAL A 70 0.23 19.79 3.32
C VAL A 70 -1.13 20.43 3.01
N LEU A 71 -1.19 21.34 2.03
CA LEU A 71 -2.46 21.93 1.60
C LEU A 71 -3.45 20.87 1.10
N ASN A 72 -2.99 19.87 0.33
CA ASN A 72 -3.84 18.78 -0.13
C ASN A 72 -4.41 17.97 1.05
N VAL A 73 -3.59 17.65 2.07
CA VAL A 73 -4.07 16.98 3.29
C VAL A 73 -5.17 17.81 3.97
N THR A 74 -4.94 19.11 4.14
CA THR A 74 -5.94 20.04 4.70
C THR A 74 -7.24 20.04 3.88
N LEU A 75 -7.15 20.07 2.54
CA LEU A 75 -8.32 20.08 1.65
C LEU A 75 -9.11 18.77 1.71
N HIS A 76 -8.44 17.62 1.76
CA HIS A 76 -9.10 16.32 1.94
C HIS A 76 -9.82 16.26 3.28
N ARG A 77 -9.15 16.68 4.37
CA ARG A 77 -9.76 16.74 5.70
C ARG A 77 -10.96 17.70 5.76
N ALA A 78 -10.84 18.90 5.18
CA ALA A 78 -11.94 19.87 5.13
C ALA A 78 -13.16 19.32 4.37
N ALA A 79 -12.92 18.47 3.38
CA ALA A 79 -13.95 17.76 2.62
C ALA A 79 -14.42 16.45 3.29
N GLN A 80 -13.99 16.14 4.53
CA GLN A 80 -14.30 14.91 5.26
C GLN A 80 -13.92 13.63 4.50
N ARG A 81 -12.88 13.72 3.67
CA ARG A 81 -12.27 12.62 2.90
C ARG A 81 -11.08 12.06 3.68
N ASP A 82 -11.40 11.35 4.76
CA ASP A 82 -10.43 10.94 5.78
C ASP A 82 -9.37 9.96 5.23
N ASP A 83 -9.79 9.02 4.38
CA ASP A 83 -8.90 8.02 3.78
C ASP A 83 -7.90 8.71 2.82
N GLU A 84 -8.37 9.64 1.99
CA GLU A 84 -7.52 10.41 1.07
C GLU A 84 -6.59 11.39 1.81
N ALA A 85 -7.04 11.96 2.94
CA ALA A 85 -6.18 12.81 3.78
C ALA A 85 -5.01 11.99 4.37
N MET A 86 -5.29 10.77 4.84
CA MET A 86 -4.27 9.87 5.38
C MET A 86 -3.30 9.39 4.28
N GLU A 87 -3.80 9.05 3.09
CA GLU A 87 -2.97 8.67 1.96
C GLU A 87 -2.06 9.83 1.49
N ALA A 88 -2.60 11.04 1.38
CA ALA A 88 -1.84 12.23 1.04
C ALA A 88 -0.73 12.51 2.07
N LEU A 89 -1.01 12.33 3.36
CA LEU A 89 -0.01 12.47 4.43
C LEU A 89 1.08 11.38 4.36
N ALA A 90 0.70 10.13 4.09
CA ALA A 90 1.66 9.04 3.87
C ALA A 90 2.57 9.30 2.66
N MET A 91 2.02 9.84 1.58
CA MET A 91 2.80 10.21 0.40
C MET A 91 3.80 11.33 0.72
N LEU A 92 3.35 12.36 1.47
CA LEU A 92 4.18 13.47 1.92
C LEU A 92 5.39 12.98 2.74
N VAL A 93 5.13 12.18 3.78
CA VAL A 93 6.16 11.57 4.64
C VAL A 93 7.13 10.69 3.84
N ARG A 94 6.62 9.93 2.86
CA ARG A 94 7.47 9.11 1.98
C ARG A 94 8.45 9.97 1.17
N LYS A 95 7.97 11.09 0.62
CA LYS A 95 8.80 12.04 -0.14
C LYS A 95 9.81 12.79 0.73
N GLU A 96 9.45 13.15 1.96
CA GLU A 96 10.42 13.70 2.92
C GLU A 96 11.59 12.73 3.17
N ARG A 97 11.29 11.45 3.40
CA ARG A 97 12.31 10.42 3.63
C ARG A 97 13.15 10.17 2.38
N GLU A 98 12.51 10.08 1.22
CA GLU A 98 13.17 9.88 -0.08
C GLU A 98 14.15 11.03 -0.38
N TRP A 99 13.70 12.27 -0.17
CA TRP A 99 14.47 13.48 -0.47
C TRP A 99 15.36 13.96 0.68
N LYS A 100 15.26 13.34 1.86
CA LYS A 100 15.95 13.70 3.10
C LYS A 100 15.69 15.17 3.48
N LEU A 101 14.45 15.61 3.33
CA LEU A 101 14.01 16.96 3.68
C LEU A 101 13.28 16.95 5.03
N PRO A 102 13.37 18.05 5.81
CA PRO A 102 12.54 18.20 7.00
C PRO A 102 11.06 18.37 6.62
N PRO A 103 10.14 18.09 7.56
CA PRO A 103 8.71 18.30 7.34
C PRO A 103 8.41 19.79 7.07
N PRO A 104 7.59 20.15 6.06
CA PRO A 104 7.10 21.51 5.85
C PRO A 104 6.29 22.07 7.04
N PRO A 105 6.19 23.40 7.16
CA PRO A 105 5.34 24.05 8.16
C PRO A 105 3.87 23.58 8.08
N GLY A 106 3.26 23.37 9.24
CA GLY A 106 1.84 22.99 9.34
C GLY A 106 1.57 21.49 9.23
N GLN A 107 2.54 20.69 8.77
CA GLN A 107 2.39 19.23 8.70
C GLN A 107 2.07 18.60 10.05
N ASP A 108 2.75 18.99 11.13
CA ASP A 108 2.48 18.44 12.47
C ASP A 108 1.02 18.66 12.91
N ARG A 109 0.46 19.84 12.61
CA ARG A 109 -0.94 20.15 12.89
C ARG A 109 -1.87 19.23 12.09
N GLU A 110 -1.59 19.00 10.82
CA GLU A 110 -2.40 18.11 9.99
C GLU A 110 -2.23 16.64 10.39
N ALA A 111 -1.03 16.20 10.77
CA ALA A 111 -0.79 14.87 11.31
C ALA A 111 -1.61 14.62 12.58
N GLN A 112 -1.60 15.57 13.54
CA GLN A 112 -2.44 15.45 14.75
C GLN A 112 -3.94 15.41 14.42
N ALA A 113 -4.39 16.17 13.42
CA ALA A 113 -5.78 16.16 12.99
C ALA A 113 -6.17 14.81 12.34
N VAL A 114 -5.34 14.27 11.45
CA VAL A 114 -5.52 12.94 10.84
C VAL A 114 -5.51 11.85 11.91
N LEU A 115 -4.59 11.92 12.89
CA LEU A 115 -4.52 10.97 14.00
C LEU A 115 -5.80 10.98 14.85
N THR A 116 -6.37 12.15 15.10
CA THR A 116 -7.65 12.30 15.82
C THR A 116 -8.79 11.60 15.07
N THR A 117 -8.85 11.77 13.76
CA THR A 117 -9.87 11.12 12.93
C THR A 117 -9.66 9.61 12.82
N LEU A 118 -8.42 9.16 12.67
CA LEU A 118 -8.04 7.75 12.70
C LEU A 118 -8.49 7.09 14.01
N ALA A 119 -8.23 7.74 15.15
CA ALA A 119 -8.68 7.29 16.46
C ALA A 119 -10.19 7.07 16.52
N ARG A 120 -10.99 8.07 16.10
CA ARG A 120 -12.46 7.95 16.03
C ARG A 120 -12.89 6.77 15.16
N ARG A 121 -12.27 6.61 13.98
CA ARG A 121 -12.60 5.55 13.03
C ARG A 121 -12.28 4.16 13.58
N VAL A 122 -11.16 4.02 14.28
CA VAL A 122 -10.80 2.78 14.99
C VAL A 122 -11.82 2.47 16.08
N ASP A 123 -12.24 3.46 16.87
CA ASP A 123 -13.24 3.28 17.91
C ASP A 123 -14.60 2.83 17.32
N GLU A 124 -15.02 3.39 16.18
CA GLU A 124 -16.20 2.94 15.42
C GLU A 124 -16.08 1.47 15.00
N LEU A 125 -14.95 1.08 14.40
CA LEU A 125 -14.72 -0.30 13.96
C LEU A 125 -14.69 -1.28 15.14
N GLN A 126 -14.16 -0.88 16.29
CA GLN A 126 -14.19 -1.71 17.50
C GLN A 126 -15.62 -1.88 18.02
N ARG A 127 -16.44 -0.83 18.05
CA ARG A 127 -17.88 -0.93 18.41
C ARG A 127 -18.64 -1.85 17.47
N GLU A 128 -18.33 -1.82 16.18
CA GLU A 128 -18.88 -2.72 15.15
C GLU A 128 -18.29 -4.15 15.21
N ARG A 129 -17.37 -4.44 16.12
CA ARG A 129 -16.64 -5.74 16.23
C ARG A 129 -15.83 -6.10 14.99
N ARG A 130 -15.34 -5.09 14.26
CA ARG A 130 -14.54 -5.22 13.02
C ARG A 130 -13.05 -5.10 13.31
N PHE A 131 -12.55 -5.93 14.23
CA PHE A 131 -11.20 -5.82 14.78
C PHE A 131 -10.09 -6.01 13.74
N ILE A 132 -10.26 -6.92 12.78
CA ILE A 132 -9.28 -7.11 11.68
C ILE A 132 -9.14 -5.83 10.86
N LYS A 133 -10.26 -5.19 10.53
CA LYS A 133 -10.26 -3.93 9.77
C LYS A 133 -9.64 -2.80 10.58
N ALA A 134 -9.94 -2.71 11.88
CA ALA A 134 -9.34 -1.71 12.76
C ALA A 134 -7.81 -1.87 12.86
N GLN A 135 -7.32 -3.11 12.96
CA GLN A 135 -5.90 -3.41 12.97
C GLN A 135 -5.23 -3.04 11.64
N ALA A 136 -5.80 -3.48 10.51
CA ALA A 136 -5.25 -3.17 9.18
C ALA A 136 -5.18 -1.66 8.94
N LEU A 137 -6.20 -0.92 9.37
CA LEU A 137 -6.24 0.54 9.30
C LEU A 137 -5.09 1.19 10.10
N LEU A 138 -4.86 0.73 11.33
CA LEU A 138 -3.74 1.22 12.16
C LEU A 138 -2.37 0.87 11.56
N GLU A 139 -2.21 -0.34 11.03
CA GLU A 139 -0.97 -0.78 10.40
C GLU A 139 -0.64 0.05 9.15
N GLN A 140 -1.62 0.28 8.29
CA GLN A 140 -1.48 1.15 7.11
C GLN A 140 -1.14 2.59 7.52
N ALA A 141 -1.78 3.11 8.57
CA ALA A 141 -1.56 4.47 9.03
C ALA A 141 -0.13 4.73 9.49
N ARG A 142 0.64 3.72 9.93
CA ARG A 142 2.04 3.90 10.40
C ARG A 142 2.94 4.56 9.35
N GLU A 143 2.65 4.42 8.07
CA GLU A 143 3.42 5.08 7.00
C GLU A 143 3.25 6.60 6.99
N ALA A 144 2.15 7.12 7.53
CA ALA A 144 1.84 8.55 7.58
C ALA A 144 2.45 9.30 8.77
N PHE A 145 3.13 8.62 9.69
CA PHE A 145 3.65 9.23 10.91
C PHE A 145 5.15 8.96 11.08
N ILE A 146 5.87 9.97 11.55
CA ILE A 146 7.32 9.91 11.83
C ILE A 146 7.60 10.21 13.31
N ALA A 147 6.83 11.10 13.93
CA ALA A 147 6.98 11.46 15.33
C ALA A 147 6.80 10.22 16.22
N GLU A 148 7.73 10.03 17.17
CA GLU A 148 7.75 8.88 18.06
C GLU A 148 6.46 8.81 18.89
N GLU A 149 5.98 9.96 19.36
CA GLU A 149 4.76 10.07 20.16
C GLU A 149 3.51 9.62 19.38
N ASP A 150 3.45 9.90 18.08
CA ASP A 150 2.34 9.47 17.22
C ASP A 150 2.39 7.97 16.95
N LEU A 151 3.59 7.43 16.71
CA LEU A 151 3.80 6.00 16.54
C LEU A 151 3.49 5.21 17.82
N GLU A 152 3.83 5.74 18.99
CA GLU A 152 3.46 5.17 20.29
C GLU A 152 1.94 5.15 20.50
N ARG A 153 1.24 6.23 20.14
CA ARG A 153 -0.23 6.29 20.20
C ARG A 153 -0.88 5.24 19.28
N ILE A 154 -0.36 5.08 18.07
CA ILE A 154 -0.80 4.02 17.14
C ILE A 154 -0.53 2.64 17.72
N ALA A 155 0.68 2.41 18.25
CA ALA A 155 1.05 1.13 18.85
C ALA A 155 0.19 0.77 20.07
N PHE A 156 -0.14 1.76 20.91
CA PHE A 156 -1.05 1.59 22.03
C PHE A 156 -2.46 1.18 21.56
N ARG A 157 -3.00 1.86 20.55
CA ARG A 157 -4.30 1.51 19.96
C ARG A 157 -4.28 0.13 19.31
N LEU A 158 -3.20 -0.23 18.63
CA LEU A 158 -3.03 -1.55 18.03
C LEU A 158 -3.11 -2.65 19.10
N LYS A 159 -2.41 -2.49 20.23
CA LYS A 159 -2.50 -3.41 21.38
C LYS A 159 -3.94 -3.52 21.90
N SER A 160 -4.66 -2.40 22.02
CA SER A 160 -6.06 -2.39 22.45
C SER A 160 -6.98 -3.15 21.46
N VAL A 161 -6.82 -2.93 20.15
CA VAL A 161 -7.58 -3.64 19.11
C VAL A 161 -7.30 -5.14 19.15
N VAL A 162 -6.03 -5.54 19.30
CA VAL A 162 -5.63 -6.95 19.39
C VAL A 162 -6.24 -7.61 20.62
N ALA A 163 -6.18 -6.96 21.78
CA ALA A 163 -6.79 -7.46 23.01
C ALA A 163 -8.31 -7.63 22.89
N ALA A 164 -9.01 -6.63 22.33
CA ALA A 164 -10.45 -6.72 22.11
C ALA A 164 -10.81 -7.80 21.06
N GLY A 165 -9.97 -7.98 20.03
CA GLY A 165 -10.12 -9.04 19.05
C GLY A 165 -9.96 -10.44 19.65
N ALA A 166 -9.00 -10.61 20.58
CA ALA A 166 -8.81 -11.83 21.34
C ALA A 166 -10.00 -12.15 22.26
N GLU A 167 -10.52 -11.16 22.98
CA GLU A 167 -11.74 -11.32 23.79
C GLU A 167 -12.95 -11.70 22.92
N HIS A 168 -13.09 -11.07 21.75
CA HIS A 168 -14.15 -11.43 20.81
C HIS A 168 -13.99 -12.84 20.26
N CYS A 169 -12.76 -13.30 20.03
CA CYS A 169 -12.46 -14.68 19.67
C CYS A 169 -13.00 -15.65 20.73
N GLU A 170 -12.78 -15.37 22.03
CA GLU A 170 -13.31 -16.21 23.11
C GLU A 170 -14.84 -16.31 23.06
N MET A 171 -15.53 -15.18 22.86
CA MET A 171 -16.98 -15.17 22.71
C MET A 171 -17.47 -15.98 21.51
N LEU A 172 -16.82 -15.83 20.35
CA LEU A 172 -17.17 -16.59 19.14
C LEU A 172 -16.89 -18.09 19.32
N TRP A 173 -15.84 -18.42 20.05
CA TRP A 173 -15.45 -19.81 20.30
C TRP A 173 -16.48 -20.55 21.16
N LEU A 174 -17.13 -19.88 22.11
CA LEU A 174 -18.24 -20.47 22.88
C LEU A 174 -19.44 -20.86 22.01
N ALA A 175 -19.64 -20.18 20.88
CA ALA A 175 -20.68 -20.52 19.90
C ALA A 175 -20.21 -21.57 18.87
N ALA A 176 -18.91 -21.88 18.82
CA ALA A 176 -18.37 -22.89 17.93
C ALA A 176 -18.75 -24.29 18.44
N SER A 177 -19.27 -25.13 17.55
CA SER A 177 -19.72 -26.47 17.92
C SER A 177 -19.51 -27.47 16.79
N VAL A 178 -19.63 -28.76 17.11
CA VAL A 178 -19.62 -29.86 16.14
C VAL A 178 -20.75 -29.73 15.09
N ARG A 179 -21.84 -29.01 15.41
CA ARG A 179 -22.96 -28.76 14.49
C ARG A 179 -22.65 -27.65 13.46
N THR A 180 -21.65 -26.81 13.74
CA THR A 180 -21.27 -25.67 12.90
C THR A 180 -19.80 -25.76 12.51
N PRO A 181 -19.38 -26.84 11.81
CA PRO A 181 -17.97 -27.16 11.68
C PRO A 181 -17.14 -26.11 10.92
N PHE A 182 -17.72 -25.53 9.87
CA PHE A 182 -17.11 -24.45 9.11
C PHE A 182 -16.95 -23.16 9.91
N PHE A 183 -17.95 -22.84 10.74
CA PHE A 183 -17.86 -21.70 11.64
C PHE A 183 -16.74 -21.90 12.67
N ALA A 184 -16.63 -23.08 13.27
CA ALA A 184 -15.55 -23.39 14.21
C ALA A 184 -14.15 -23.29 13.55
N ARG A 185 -14.00 -23.77 12.30
CA ARG A 185 -12.77 -23.59 11.51
C ARG A 185 -12.47 -22.11 11.26
N PHE A 186 -13.48 -21.33 10.89
CA PHE A 186 -13.35 -19.88 10.71
C PHE A 186 -12.92 -19.18 12.01
N VAL A 187 -13.61 -19.44 13.12
CA VAL A 187 -13.30 -18.86 14.43
C VAL A 187 -11.88 -19.23 14.87
N LYS A 188 -11.43 -20.47 14.66
CA LYS A 188 -10.03 -20.85 14.93
C LYS A 188 -9.03 -19.99 14.15
N ALA A 189 -9.27 -19.75 12.86
CA ALA A 189 -8.40 -18.91 12.05
C ALA A 189 -8.42 -17.44 12.53
N TYR A 190 -9.61 -16.93 12.86
CA TYR A 190 -9.81 -15.61 13.45
C TYR A 190 -9.07 -15.48 14.79
N CYS A 191 -9.18 -16.45 15.69
CA CYS A 191 -8.47 -16.48 16.96
C CYS A 191 -6.95 -16.47 16.77
N ARG A 192 -6.43 -17.29 15.84
CA ARG A 192 -5.01 -17.32 15.52
C ARG A 192 -4.48 -15.98 15.03
N TYR A 193 -5.29 -15.24 14.26
CA TYR A 193 -4.92 -13.88 13.81
C TYR A 193 -4.66 -12.94 15.00
N PHE A 194 -5.41 -13.08 16.10
CA PHE A 194 -5.21 -12.33 17.34
C PHE A 194 -4.30 -13.02 18.37
N GLY A 195 -3.51 -14.02 17.94
CA GLY A 195 -2.56 -14.72 18.81
C GLY A 195 -3.20 -15.73 19.79
N VAL A 196 -4.50 -15.98 19.69
CA VAL A 196 -5.20 -16.97 20.53
C VAL A 196 -5.20 -18.33 19.84
N THR A 197 -4.60 -19.33 20.47
CA THR A 197 -4.59 -20.70 19.96
C THR A 197 -5.81 -21.46 20.44
N LYS A 198 -6.59 -22.02 19.50
CA LYS A 198 -7.74 -22.89 19.78
C LYS A 198 -7.49 -24.30 19.28
N GLU A 199 -7.74 -25.27 20.14
CA GLU A 199 -7.76 -26.69 19.79
C GLU A 199 -9.10 -27.06 19.18
N VAL A 200 -9.07 -27.83 18.10
CA VAL A 200 -10.30 -28.33 17.45
C VAL A 200 -10.59 -29.68 18.08
N PRO A 201 -11.75 -29.88 18.73
CA PRO A 201 -12.15 -31.19 19.23
C PRO A 201 -12.10 -32.24 18.12
N ALA A 202 -11.72 -33.47 18.45
CA ALA A 202 -11.55 -34.54 17.47
C ALA A 202 -12.84 -34.80 16.68
N GLU A 203 -14.01 -34.73 17.32
CA GLU A 203 -15.32 -34.91 16.72
C GLU A 203 -15.61 -33.85 15.65
N LEU A 204 -15.20 -32.62 15.91
CA LEU A 204 -15.32 -31.51 14.98
C LEU A 204 -14.37 -31.69 13.79
N ALA A 205 -13.13 -32.11 14.03
CA ALA A 205 -12.18 -32.42 12.98
C ALA A 205 -12.69 -33.53 12.05
N ASP A 206 -13.32 -34.57 12.63
CA ASP A 206 -13.90 -35.68 11.88
C ASP A 206 -15.10 -35.24 11.03
N LYS A 207 -15.97 -34.38 11.57
CA LYS A 207 -17.07 -33.77 10.79
C LYS A 207 -16.57 -32.90 9.64
N LEU A 208 -15.53 -32.08 9.87
CA LEU A 208 -14.89 -31.32 8.79
C LEU A 208 -14.32 -32.24 7.72
N ALA A 209 -13.61 -33.30 8.12
CA ALA A 209 -13.03 -34.25 7.19
C ALA A 209 -14.09 -34.89 6.29
N LEU A 210 -15.28 -35.23 6.82
CA LEU A 210 -16.39 -35.77 6.03
C LEU A 210 -16.91 -34.80 4.96
N GLU A 211 -16.84 -33.50 5.19
CA GLU A 211 -17.37 -32.49 4.26
C GLU A 211 -16.33 -31.97 3.26
N MET A 212 -15.04 -32.09 3.56
CA MET A 212 -13.95 -31.51 2.79
C MET A 212 -13.41 -32.45 1.71
N VAL A 213 -12.92 -31.85 0.64
CA VAL A 213 -12.20 -32.56 -0.45
C VAL A 213 -10.78 -32.83 0.03
N GLY A 214 -10.38 -34.10 0.08
CA GLY A 214 -9.00 -34.51 0.37
C GLY A 214 -8.27 -35.11 -0.82
N SER A 215 -9.00 -35.47 -1.88
CA SER A 215 -8.40 -35.99 -3.12
C SER A 215 -8.98 -35.27 -4.33
N VAL A 216 -8.10 -34.80 -5.21
CA VAL A 216 -8.45 -34.13 -6.46
C VAL A 216 -7.82 -34.90 -7.61
N SER A 217 -8.66 -35.41 -8.51
CA SER A 217 -8.27 -35.91 -9.82
C SER A 217 -8.70 -34.92 -10.90
N THR A 218 -7.97 -34.89 -12.01
CA THR A 218 -8.27 -34.01 -13.14
C THR A 218 -8.29 -34.80 -14.43
N ARG A 219 -9.21 -34.45 -15.33
CA ARG A 219 -9.28 -34.97 -16.69
C ARG A 219 -9.36 -33.80 -17.66
N VAL A 220 -8.49 -33.81 -18.65
CA VAL A 220 -8.45 -32.77 -19.70
C VAL A 220 -8.69 -33.45 -21.03
N GLY A 221 -9.77 -33.04 -21.70
CA GLY A 221 -10.20 -33.51 -23.01
C GLY A 221 -10.53 -32.32 -23.90
N VAL A 222 -9.61 -31.35 -24.00
CA VAL A 222 -9.75 -30.18 -24.87
C VAL A 222 -9.06 -30.49 -26.20
N GLY A 223 -9.81 -30.44 -27.31
CA GLY A 223 -9.27 -30.67 -28.65
C GLY A 223 -8.16 -29.68 -29.02
N GLY A 224 -7.15 -30.17 -29.73
CA GLY A 224 -6.04 -29.34 -30.24
C GLY A 224 -4.93 -29.01 -29.24
N LEU A 225 -5.06 -29.39 -27.96
CA LEU A 225 -3.95 -29.28 -27.00
C LEU A 225 -2.92 -30.39 -27.21
N GLU A 226 -1.65 -30.03 -27.16
CA GLU A 226 -0.58 -31.01 -27.04
C GLU A 226 -0.56 -31.66 -25.64
N ALA A 227 0.08 -32.82 -25.52
CA ALA A 227 0.11 -33.58 -24.27
C ALA A 227 0.70 -32.78 -23.08
N PHE A 228 1.70 -31.93 -23.33
CA PHE A 228 2.31 -31.11 -22.29
C PHE A 228 1.37 -29.97 -21.83
N GLU A 229 0.58 -29.40 -22.75
CA GLU A 229 -0.39 -28.35 -22.44
C GLU A 229 -1.56 -28.91 -21.65
N ALA A 230 -2.06 -30.09 -22.05
CA ALA A 230 -3.09 -30.82 -21.33
C ALA A 230 -2.65 -31.16 -19.89
N ALA A 231 -1.38 -31.59 -19.72
CA ALA A 231 -0.80 -31.82 -18.40
C ALA A 231 -0.65 -30.52 -17.58
N GLY A 232 -0.24 -29.42 -18.22
CA GLY A 232 -0.15 -28.10 -17.59
C GLY A 232 -1.51 -27.60 -17.10
N LEU A 233 -2.56 -27.73 -17.92
CA LEU A 233 -3.93 -27.39 -17.57
C LEU A 233 -4.46 -28.27 -16.43
N ALA A 234 -4.24 -29.58 -16.49
CA ALA A 234 -4.60 -30.51 -15.42
C ALA A 234 -3.96 -30.12 -14.08
N ALA A 235 -2.67 -29.80 -14.08
CA ALA A 235 -1.97 -29.32 -12.89
C ALA A 235 -2.49 -27.97 -12.39
N ALA A 236 -2.84 -27.05 -13.29
CA ALA A 236 -3.45 -25.77 -12.92
C ALA A 236 -4.82 -25.95 -12.27
N LEU A 237 -5.69 -26.79 -12.83
CA LEU A 237 -7.01 -27.12 -12.28
C LEU A 237 -6.90 -27.78 -10.90
N LYS A 238 -5.98 -28.74 -10.77
CA LYS A 238 -5.71 -29.40 -9.48
C LYS A 238 -5.30 -28.37 -8.42
N ARG A 239 -4.31 -27.52 -8.73
CA ARG A 239 -3.87 -26.45 -7.81
C ARG A 239 -4.98 -25.47 -7.46
N ALA A 240 -5.84 -25.13 -8.41
CA ALA A 240 -6.98 -24.25 -8.16
C ALA A 240 -7.93 -24.85 -7.10
N VAL A 241 -8.28 -26.13 -7.22
CA VAL A 241 -9.12 -26.81 -6.21
C VAL A 241 -8.38 -26.96 -4.88
N GLU A 242 -7.11 -27.35 -4.91
CA GLU A 242 -6.30 -27.50 -3.68
C GLU A 242 -6.08 -26.18 -2.94
N SER A 243 -6.12 -25.05 -3.65
CA SER A 243 -6.09 -23.71 -3.06
C SER A 243 -7.44 -23.21 -2.55
N SER A 244 -8.53 -23.94 -2.83
CA SER A 244 -9.88 -23.52 -2.47
C SER A 244 -10.20 -23.73 -0.98
N PRO A 245 -11.18 -22.99 -0.42
CA PRO A 245 -11.63 -23.19 0.96
C PRO A 245 -12.23 -24.59 1.24
N TRP A 246 -12.58 -25.34 0.20
CA TRP A 246 -13.22 -26.65 0.28
C TRP A 246 -12.22 -27.82 0.31
N TYR A 247 -10.94 -27.55 0.04
CA TYR A 247 -9.89 -28.55 0.11
C TYR A 247 -9.23 -28.56 1.48
N ALA A 248 -8.96 -29.76 1.97
CA ALA A 248 -8.10 -30.02 3.12
C ALA A 248 -7.46 -31.40 2.91
N PRO A 249 -6.14 -31.56 3.09
CA PRO A 249 -5.47 -32.85 2.89
C PRO A 249 -6.05 -34.03 3.71
N GLY A 250 -6.70 -33.74 4.85
CA GLY A 250 -7.42 -34.73 5.67
C GLY A 250 -8.89 -34.94 5.30
N GLY A 251 -9.37 -34.34 4.20
CA GLY A 251 -10.74 -34.50 3.71
C GLY A 251 -11.01 -35.92 3.21
N ARG A 252 -12.26 -36.35 3.30
CA ARG A 252 -12.70 -37.69 2.90
C ARG A 252 -13.45 -37.70 1.56
N LYS A 253 -13.79 -36.53 1.01
CA LYS A 253 -14.38 -36.44 -0.34
C LYS A 253 -13.29 -36.47 -1.40
N ALA A 254 -13.59 -37.16 -2.50
CA ALA A 254 -12.81 -37.11 -3.73
C ALA A 254 -13.60 -36.35 -4.79
N VAL A 255 -12.92 -35.49 -5.55
CA VAL A 255 -13.52 -34.73 -6.65
C VAL A 255 -12.72 -34.97 -7.93
N THR A 256 -13.43 -35.20 -9.03
CA THR A 256 -12.84 -35.19 -10.38
C THR A 256 -13.22 -33.88 -11.06
N VAL A 257 -12.23 -33.11 -11.50
CA VAL A 257 -12.45 -31.89 -12.30
C VAL A 257 -12.20 -32.21 -13.76
N GLU A 258 -13.20 -31.95 -14.60
CA GLU A 258 -13.12 -32.22 -16.03
C GLU A 258 -13.09 -30.89 -16.79
N ALA A 259 -12.11 -30.72 -17.67
CA ALA A 259 -12.06 -29.64 -18.64
C ALA A 259 -12.15 -30.26 -20.04
N GLY A 260 -13.29 -30.03 -20.69
CA GLY A 260 -13.56 -30.47 -22.05
C GLY A 260 -13.90 -29.29 -22.94
N GLY A 261 -13.48 -29.37 -24.19
CA GLY A 261 -13.83 -28.45 -25.27
C GLY A 261 -13.82 -29.24 -26.56
N GLY A 262 -14.99 -29.31 -27.21
CA GLY A 262 -15.18 -30.02 -28.48
C GLY A 262 -14.49 -29.32 -29.64
#